data_AF-A0A7C8LLX7-F1
#
_entry.id   AF-A0A7C8LLX7-F1
#
_cell.length_a   1.000
_cell.length_b   1.000
_cell.length_c   1.000
_cell.angle_alpha   90.00
_cell.angle_beta   90.00
_cell.angle_gamma   90.00
#
_symmetry.space_group_name_H-M   'P 1'
#
loop_
_entity.id
_entity.type
_entity.pdbx_description
1 polymer ?
#
loop_
_entity_poly.entity_id
_entity_poly.type
_entity_poly.pdbx_seq_one_letter_code
_entity_poly.pdbx_strand_id
1 'polypeptide(L)' 'MELTTQDYLKKALLDTQERIRDFQNYSQIVEDEEISDCFKRFAENEGLQASELQKLISKKLGQ' A
#
# COMPACT_ATOMS: atom_id res chain seq x y z
N MET A 1 -6.42 -20.53 13.60
CA MET A 1 -4.96 -20.35 13.46
C MET A 1 -4.64 -18.95 13.89
N GLU A 2 -3.63 -18.78 14.75
CA GLU A 2 -3.10 -17.44 15.07
C GLU A 2 -2.16 -17.01 13.94
N LEU A 3 -2.24 -15.74 13.55
CA LEU A 3 -1.37 -15.17 12.52
C LEU A 3 0.04 -15.00 13.07
N THR A 4 1.04 -15.39 12.28
CA THR A 4 2.43 -15.11 12.61
C THR A 4 2.78 -13.65 12.29
N THR A 5 3.87 -13.13 12.86
CA THR A 5 4.41 -11.82 12.48
C THR A 5 4.67 -11.70 10.98
N GLN A 6 5.07 -12.81 10.33
CA GLN A 6 5.24 -12.89 8.89
C GLN A 6 3.92 -12.68 8.15
N ASP A 7 2.84 -13.31 8.61
CA ASP A 7 1.53 -13.19 7.97
C ASP A 7 1.01 -11.77 8.08
N TYR A 8 1.22 -11.10 9.22
CA TYR A 8 0.88 -9.69 9.37
C TYR A 8 1.65 -8.79 8.40
N LEU A 9 2.95 -8.98 8.22
CA LEU A 9 3.75 -8.19 7.28
C LEU A 9 3.30 -8.41 5.83
N LYS A 10 3.04 -9.67 5.43
CA LYS A 10 2.59 -9.99 4.08
C LYS A 10 1.19 -9.43 3.80
N LYS A 11 0.28 -9.56 4.77
CA LYS A 11 -1.07 -9.00 4.66
C LYS A 11 -1.03 -7.48 4.58
N ALA A 12 -0.27 -6.82 5.46
CA ALA A 12 -0.11 -5.37 5.40
C ALA A 12 0.45 -4.89 4.05
N LEU A 13 1.43 -5.60 3.48
CA LEU A 13 1.97 -5.27 2.16
C LEU A 13 0.90 -5.42 1.07
N LEU A 14 0.14 -6.51 1.08
CA LEU A 14 -0.94 -6.74 0.11
C LEU A 14 -2.01 -5.65 0.20
N ASP A 15 -2.52 -5.37 1.41
CA ASP A 15 -3.54 -4.35 1.65
C ASP A 15 -3.05 -2.96 1.20
N THR A 16 -1.77 -2.64 1.43
CA THR A 16 -1.14 -1.38 0.97
C THR A 16 -1.09 -1.33 -0.56
N GLN A 17 -0.71 -2.42 -1.22
CA GLN A 17 -0.69 -2.51 -2.69
C GLN A 17 -2.09 -2.40 -3.31
N GLU A 18 -3.11 -2.93 -2.65
CA GLU A 18 -4.51 -2.75 -3.04
C GLU A 18 -4.92 -1.28 -2.93
N ARG A 19 -4.61 -0.61 -1.82
CA ARG A 19 -4.87 0.84 -1.66
C ARG A 19 -4.18 1.70 -2.71
N ILE A 20 -2.93 1.38 -3.09
CA ILE A 20 -2.25 2.08 -4.20
C ILE A 20 -3.08 1.99 -5.47
N ARG A 21 -3.51 0.78 -5.85
CA ARG A 21 -4.30 0.54 -7.06
C ARG A 21 -5.64 1.29 -7.01
N ASP A 22 -6.31 1.22 -5.87
CA ASP A 22 -7.61 1.86 -5.66
C ASP A 22 -7.49 3.38 -5.77
N PHE A 23 -6.53 4.00 -5.08
CA PHE A 23 -6.32 5.43 -5.14
C PHE A 23 -5.89 5.90 -6.53
N GLN A 24 -5.04 5.14 -7.23
CA GLN A 24 -4.72 5.43 -8.63
C GLN A 24 -5.98 5.41 -9.51
N ASN A 25 -6.82 4.39 -9.37
CA ASN A 25 -8.07 4.29 -10.11
C ASN A 25 -9.04 5.44 -9.77
N TYR A 26 -9.21 5.77 -8.48
CA TYR A 26 -10.09 6.86 -8.05
C TYR A 26 -9.62 8.21 -8.59
N SER A 27 -8.31 8.46 -8.59
CA SER A 27 -7.75 9.71 -9.14
C SER A 27 -8.05 9.91 -10.64
N GLN A 28 -8.35 8.83 -11.38
CA GLN A 28 -8.68 8.86 -12.81
C GLN A 28 -10.19 9.00 -13.08
N ILE A 29 -11.04 8.57 -12.13
CA ILE A 29 -12.50 8.53 -12.29
C ILE A 29 -13.15 9.78 -11.69
N VAL A 30 -12.60 10.31 -10.59
CA VAL A 30 -13.18 11.47 -9.90
C VAL A 30 -12.87 12.75 -10.68
N GLU A 31 -13.92 13.51 -10.98
CA GLU A 31 -13.84 14.78 -11.73
C GLU A 31 -13.42 15.97 -10.86
N ASP A 32 -13.70 15.93 -9.55
CA ASP A 32 -13.28 16.97 -8.62
C ASP A 32 -11.76 16.98 -8.46
N GLU A 33 -11.13 18.10 -8.82
CA GLU A 33 -9.67 18.23 -8.88
C GLU A 33 -9.01 18.09 -7.51
N GLU A 34 -9.61 18.68 -6.47
CA GLU A 34 -9.06 18.61 -5.10
C GLU A 34 -9.07 17.17 -4.59
N ILE A 35 -10.17 16.44 -4.83
CA ILE A 35 -10.30 15.05 -4.43
C ILE A 35 -9.39 14.14 -5.28
N SER A 36 -9.28 14.38 -6.60
CA SER A 36 -8.38 13.63 -7.48
C SER A 36 -6.93 13.74 -7.03
N ASP A 37 -6.47 14.96 -6.73
CA ASP A 37 -5.11 15.21 -6.26
C ASP A 37 -4.84 14.64 -4.87
N CYS A 38 -5.86 14.62 -4.00
CA CYS A 38 -5.79 13.92 -2.73
C CYS A 38 -5.50 12.42 -2.93
N PHE A 39 -6.22 11.75 -3.85
CA PHE A 39 -5.99 10.34 -4.14
C PHE A 39 -4.61 10.07 -4.77
N LYS A 40 -4.10 10.94 -5.66
CA LYS A 40 -2.73 10.81 -6.19
C LYS A 40 -1.70 10.81 -5.06
N ARG A 41 -1.80 11.78 -4.14
CA ARG A 41 -0.91 11.87 -2.97
C ARG A 41 -1.02 10.64 -2.06
N PHE A 42 -2.22 10.11 -1.88
CA PHE A 42 -2.40 8.89 -1.07
C PHE A 42 -1.75 7.68 -1.74
N ALA A 43 -1.90 7.50 -3.05
CA ALA A 43 -1.22 6.44 -3.78
C ALA A 43 0.30 6.51 -3.64
N GLU A 44 0.89 7.72 -3.70
CA GLU A 44 2.33 7.93 -3.48
C GLU A 44 2.76 7.55 -2.06
N ASN A 45 2.01 7.98 -1.04
CA ASN A 45 2.29 7.67 0.36
C ASN A 45 2.20 6.16 0.64
N GLU A 46 1.18 5.49 0.13
CA GLU A 46 1.06 4.02 0.24
C GLU A 46 2.21 3.33 -0.52
N GLY A 47 2.68 3.89 -1.63
CA GLY A 47 3.89 3.42 -2.33
C GLY A 47 5.14 3.44 -1.46
N LEU A 48 5.33 4.51 -0.69
CA LEU A 48 6.43 4.60 0.30
C LEU A 48 6.29 3.54 1.40
N GLN A 49 5.07 3.38 1.95
CA GLN A 49 4.78 2.37 2.97
C GLN A 49 5.01 0.94 2.45
N ALA A 50 4.58 0.64 1.22
CA ALA A 50 4.80 -0.66 0.59
C ALA A 50 6.30 -0.97 0.43
N SER A 51 7.11 0.03 0.07
CA SER A 51 8.57 -0.11 0.00
C SER A 51 9.18 -0.45 1.35
N GLU A 52 8.72 0.19 2.44
CA GLU A 52 9.19 -0.11 3.80
C GLU A 52 8.80 -1.51 4.26
N LEU A 53 7.55 -1.91 4.03
CA LEU A 53 7.06 -3.26 4.33
C LEU A 53 7.84 -4.32 3.56
N GLN A 54 8.12 -4.09 2.28
CA GLN A 54 8.93 -5.00 1.47
C GLN A 54 10.37 -5.12 2.01
N LYS A 55 11.01 -4.01 2.41
CA LYS A 55 12.33 -4.03 3.07
C LYS A 55 12.31 -4.83 4.38
N LEU A 56 11.25 -4.70 5.19
CA LEU A 56 11.10 -5.46 6.43
C LEU A 56 10.94 -6.96 6.16
N ILE A 57 10.11 -7.32 5.19
CA ILE A 57 9.93 -8.71 4.73
C ILE A 57 11.28 -9.28 4.28
N SER A 58 12.02 -8.59 3.41
CA SER A 58 13.33 -9.06 2.94
C SER A 58 14.34 -9.21 4.08
N LYS A 59 14.35 -8.29 5.07
CA LYS A 59 15.30 -8.35 6.20
C LYS A 59 14.96 -9.40 7.25
N LYS A 60 13.67 -9.67 7.48
CA LYS A 60 13.21 -10.53 8.59
C LYS A 60 12.82 -11.94 8.16
N LEU A 61 12.43 -12.10 6.90
CA LEU A 61 11.93 -13.35 6.33
C LEU A 61 12.84 -13.88 5.21
N GLY A 62 13.95 -13.19 4.92
CA GLY A 62 14.99 -13.64 4.02
C GLY A 62 15.90 -14.68 4.67
N GLN A 63 15.42 -15.92 4.75
CA GLN A 63 16.17 -17.18 4.55
C GLN A 63 15.28 -18.14 3.77
#